data_AF-A0A8B9QSR8-F1
#
_entry.id   AF-A0A8B9QSR8-F1
#
_cell.length_a   1.000
_cell.length_b   1.000
_cell.length_c   1.000
_cell.angle_alpha   90.00
_cell.angle_beta   90.00
_cell.angle_gamma   90.00
#
_symmetry.space_group_name_H-M   'P 1'
#
loop_
_entity.id
_entity.type
_entity.pdbx_description
1 polymer ?
#
loop_
_entity_poly.entity_id
_entity_poly.type
_entity_poly.pdbx_seq_one_letter_code
_entity_poly.pdbx_strand_id
1 'polypeptide(L)'
;MAAAAAMSGAVPLWLLWLLASSLLRGAGGSEAVGAAEPAGGAGPGERFKIEGRAVVPGVKPQDWIAGARVLVDGEEHVGFLKTDGSFVVHDVPSGSYVVEVVSPAHKFEPVRVDITSKGKMRARYVNYIKTSEVVRLPYPLQMKSSGPPSYFIKRESWGWTDFLMNPMVVMMVLPLLIFVLLPKVVNTSDPDMRREMEQSMNMLNSNHELPDVSEFMTRLFSSKSSSKSGSSSSKAGKSSSGKRRLCYFSCKVAREQQKSESLWK
;
A
#
# COMPACT_ATOMS: atom_id res chain seq x y z
N MET A 1 42.52 76.19 13.07
CA MET A 1 41.26 76.44 13.80
C MET A 1 40.14 75.71 13.10
N ALA A 2 39.45 74.87 13.86
CA ALA A 2 38.37 73.98 13.44
C ALA A 2 37.00 74.69 13.38
N ALA A 3 36.10 74.17 12.53
CA ALA A 3 34.65 74.03 12.73
C ALA A 3 34.03 73.65 11.36
N ALA A 4 33.84 72.38 11.01
CA ALA A 4 32.77 71.48 11.45
C ALA A 4 31.35 72.01 11.15
N ALA A 5 30.91 71.87 9.89
CA ALA A 5 29.51 72.00 9.50
C ALA A 5 28.96 70.61 9.14
N ALA A 6 27.97 70.19 9.93
CA ALA A 6 27.24 68.94 9.77
C ALA A 6 26.36 69.00 8.50
N MET A 7 26.43 67.96 7.67
CA MET A 7 25.42 67.65 6.67
C MET A 7 24.92 66.24 6.92
N SER A 8 23.70 66.16 7.44
CA SER A 8 22.94 64.92 7.64
C SER A 8 22.63 64.28 6.28
N GLY A 9 23.31 63.19 5.95
CA GLY A 9 22.98 62.32 4.82
C GLY A 9 22.33 61.05 5.32
N ALA A 10 20.99 61.00 5.37
CA ALA A 10 20.27 59.76 5.61
C ALA A 10 20.44 58.85 4.38
N VAL A 11 21.29 57.82 4.49
CA VAL A 11 21.45 56.81 3.44
C VAL A 11 20.14 56.03 3.35
N PRO A 12 19.45 56.00 2.20
CA PRO A 12 18.13 55.41 2.14
C PRO A 12 18.23 53.88 2.20
N LEU A 13 17.38 53.26 3.01
CA LEU A 13 17.42 51.83 3.38
C LEU A 13 17.45 50.85 2.19
N TRP A 14 16.99 51.26 1.01
CA TRP A 14 17.06 50.46 -0.21
C TRP A 14 18.48 50.30 -0.77
N LEU A 15 19.39 51.26 -0.52
CA LEU A 15 20.80 51.16 -0.90
C LEU A 15 21.53 50.10 -0.06
N LEU A 16 21.20 50.01 1.23
CA LEU A 16 21.70 48.95 2.12
C LEU A 16 21.15 47.57 1.71
N TRP A 17 19.91 47.50 1.27
CA TRP A 17 19.30 46.26 0.76
C TRP A 17 19.93 45.78 -0.56
N LEU A 18 20.31 46.69 -1.45
CA LEU A 18 21.03 46.37 -2.70
C LEU A 18 22.47 45.89 -2.45
N LEU A 19 23.17 46.50 -1.49
CA LEU A 19 24.50 46.04 -1.04
C LEU A 19 24.44 44.67 -0.34
N ALA A 20 23.41 44.42 0.47
CA ALA A 20 23.20 43.12 1.11
C ALA A 20 22.81 42.01 0.10
N SER A 21 22.03 42.35 -0.93
CA SER A 21 21.65 41.41 -2.01
C SER A 21 22.85 41.01 -2.88
N SER A 22 23.85 41.88 -2.98
CA SER A 22 25.08 41.63 -3.75
C SER A 22 26.04 40.69 -3.04
N LEU A 23 25.96 40.57 -1.70
CA LEU A 23 26.80 39.66 -0.91
C LEU A 23 26.27 38.22 -0.82
N LEU A 24 25.02 37.95 -1.23
CA LEU A 24 24.47 36.57 -1.25
C LEU A 24 24.59 35.90 -2.62
N ARG A 25 25.22 36.56 -3.60
CA ARG A 25 25.48 36.03 -4.95
C ARG A 25 26.94 35.66 -5.17
N GLY A 26 27.61 35.24 -4.09
CA GLY A 26 29.02 34.91 -4.05
C GLY A 26 29.30 33.61 -3.30
N ALA A 27 28.63 32.52 -3.68
CA ALA A 27 29.04 31.16 -3.33
C ALA A 27 29.05 30.34 -4.62
N GLY A 28 30.27 30.09 -5.11
CA GLY A 28 30.54 29.32 -6.30
C GLY A 28 29.95 27.90 -6.23
N GLY A 29 29.25 27.54 -7.29
CA GLY A 29 29.09 26.16 -7.73
C GLY A 29 29.64 26.08 -9.14
N SER A 30 30.85 25.56 -9.27
CA SER A 30 31.46 25.19 -10.53
C SER A 30 30.63 24.13 -11.26
N GLU A 31 30.54 24.32 -12.58
CA GLU A 31 30.55 23.29 -13.62
C GLU A 31 29.64 22.06 -13.46
N ALA A 32 28.54 22.08 -14.22
CA ALA A 32 28.20 20.97 -15.12
C ALA A 32 27.28 21.50 -16.23
N VAL A 33 27.89 22.08 -17.25
CA VAL A 33 27.25 22.25 -18.56
C VAL A 33 27.20 20.85 -19.19
N GLY A 34 26.16 20.09 -18.84
CA GLY A 34 25.82 18.82 -19.49
C GLY A 34 25.10 19.07 -20.81
N ALA A 35 25.78 19.69 -21.76
CA ALA A 35 25.42 19.60 -23.16
C ALA A 35 25.85 18.22 -23.66
N ALA A 36 24.87 17.33 -23.77
CA ALA A 36 24.93 16.19 -24.67
C ALA A 36 23.50 15.94 -25.16
N GLU A 37 23.03 16.83 -26.04
CA GLU A 37 22.14 16.37 -27.10
C GLU A 37 22.99 15.45 -27.98
N PRO A 38 22.68 14.15 -28.10
CA PRO A 38 22.97 13.49 -29.35
C PRO A 38 22.01 14.09 -30.38
N ALA A 39 22.51 15.05 -31.15
CA ALA A 39 22.02 15.30 -32.48
C ALA A 39 22.34 14.07 -33.34
N GLY A 40 21.57 12.99 -33.12
CA GLY A 40 21.55 11.78 -33.94
C GLY A 40 20.27 11.82 -34.74
N GLY A 41 20.38 11.85 -36.06
CA GLY A 41 19.24 11.72 -36.94
C GLY A 41 18.57 10.38 -36.68
N ALA A 42 17.35 10.42 -36.14
CA ALA A 42 16.53 9.27 -35.81
C ALA A 42 16.28 8.39 -37.04
N GLY A 43 17.21 7.48 -37.30
CA GLY A 43 17.03 6.36 -38.22
C GLY A 43 16.16 5.28 -37.55
N PRO A 44 15.43 4.46 -38.32
CA PRO A 44 14.59 3.36 -37.83
C PRO A 44 15.38 2.19 -37.19
N GLY A 45 16.58 2.45 -36.65
CA GLY A 45 17.45 1.48 -35.98
C GLY A 45 18.23 2.08 -34.81
N GLU A 46 17.88 3.27 -34.31
CA GLU A 46 18.50 3.80 -33.10
C GLU A 46 18.13 2.94 -31.89
N ARG A 47 19.17 2.36 -31.30
CA ARG A 47 19.08 1.56 -30.08
C ARG A 47 19.47 2.43 -28.89
N PHE A 48 18.69 2.35 -27.84
CA PHE A 48 18.87 3.09 -26.60
C PHE A 48 19.36 2.16 -25.50
N LYS A 49 19.92 2.77 -24.45
CA LYS A 49 20.36 2.07 -23.24
C LYS A 49 19.47 2.42 -22.06
N ILE A 50 19.08 1.45 -21.25
CA ILE A 50 18.33 1.68 -20.03
C ILE A 50 19.31 1.61 -18.86
N GLU A 51 19.45 2.70 -18.12
CA GLU A 51 20.31 2.80 -16.94
C GLU A 51 19.47 2.83 -15.66
N GLY A 52 19.96 2.12 -14.64
CA GLY A 52 19.30 2.05 -13.35
C GLY A 52 20.22 1.58 -12.24
N ARG A 53 19.70 1.63 -11.03
CA ARG A 53 20.34 1.13 -9.82
C ARG A 53 19.33 0.39 -8.96
N ALA A 54 19.67 -0.84 -8.63
CA ALA A 54 18.93 -1.65 -7.69
C ALA A 54 19.60 -1.58 -6.31
N VAL A 55 18.80 -1.24 -5.30
CA VAL A 55 19.28 -1.05 -3.92
C VAL A 55 18.46 -1.91 -2.99
N VAL A 56 19.14 -2.80 -2.27
CA VAL A 56 18.55 -3.55 -1.15
C VAL A 56 18.91 -2.81 0.14
N PRO A 57 17.91 -2.37 0.93
CA PRO A 57 18.21 -1.71 2.20
C PRO A 57 18.88 -2.70 3.17
N GLY A 58 20.02 -2.31 3.74
CA GLY A 58 20.72 -3.07 4.78
C GLY A 58 21.62 -4.21 4.30
N VAL A 59 21.67 -4.51 3.00
CA VAL A 59 22.50 -5.58 2.42
C VAL A 59 23.47 -5.00 1.40
N LYS A 60 24.73 -5.42 1.42
CA LYS A 60 25.73 -4.97 0.44
C LYS A 60 25.41 -5.57 -0.94
N PRO A 61 25.58 -4.82 -2.05
CA PRO A 61 25.30 -5.31 -3.40
C PRO A 61 26.01 -6.63 -3.74
N GLN A 62 27.29 -6.74 -3.38
CA GLN A 62 28.15 -7.89 -3.67
C GLN A 62 27.58 -9.26 -3.23
N ASP A 63 26.72 -9.30 -2.21
CA ASP A 63 26.22 -10.55 -1.65
C ASP A 63 25.05 -11.13 -2.46
N TRP A 64 24.31 -10.30 -3.21
CA TRP A 64 23.09 -10.72 -3.92
C TRP A 64 23.14 -10.52 -5.43
N ILE A 65 24.07 -9.69 -5.95
CA ILE A 65 24.23 -9.45 -7.39
C ILE A 65 24.48 -10.73 -8.20
N ALA A 66 25.16 -11.73 -7.62
CA ALA A 66 25.51 -12.97 -8.31
C ALA A 66 24.30 -13.79 -8.75
N GLY A 67 23.20 -13.71 -7.98
CA GLY A 67 21.94 -14.38 -8.30
C GLY A 67 20.91 -13.47 -8.97
N ALA A 68 21.25 -12.20 -9.25
CA ALA A 68 20.31 -11.23 -9.76
C ALA A 68 20.50 -10.96 -11.26
N ARG A 69 19.39 -10.77 -11.96
CA ARG A 69 19.35 -10.44 -13.39
C ARG A 69 18.32 -9.34 -13.63
N VAL A 70 18.56 -8.51 -14.64
CA VAL A 70 17.62 -7.50 -15.07
C VAL A 70 16.95 -8.00 -16.34
N LEU A 71 15.63 -8.12 -16.31
CA LEU A 71 14.84 -8.55 -17.45
C LEU A 71 14.03 -7.36 -17.96
N VAL A 72 13.96 -7.22 -19.27
CA VAL A 72 13.14 -6.24 -19.97
C VAL A 72 12.13 -6.99 -20.82
N ASP A 73 10.83 -6.71 -20.61
CA ASP A 73 9.70 -7.37 -21.30
C ASP A 73 9.76 -8.91 -21.27
N GLY A 74 10.11 -9.48 -20.11
CA GLY A 74 10.09 -10.94 -19.93
C GLY A 74 11.15 -11.68 -20.73
N GLU A 75 12.40 -11.20 -20.63
CA GLU A 75 13.62 -11.76 -21.25
C GLU A 75 13.92 -11.36 -22.71
N GLU A 76 13.15 -10.44 -23.30
CA GLU A 76 13.47 -9.91 -24.65
C GLU A 76 14.85 -9.24 -24.66
N HIS A 77 15.15 -8.46 -23.61
CA HIS A 77 16.49 -7.95 -23.35
C HIS A 77 16.91 -8.31 -21.93
N VAL A 78 18.14 -8.77 -21.79
CA VAL A 78 18.71 -9.18 -20.50
C VAL A 78 19.88 -8.28 -20.16
N GLY A 79 19.86 -7.73 -18.96
CA GLY A 79 20.94 -6.96 -18.37
C GLY A 79 21.52 -7.62 -17.13
N PHE A 80 22.76 -7.27 -16.84
CA PHE A 80 23.45 -7.69 -15.62
C PHE A 80 23.71 -6.49 -14.71
N LEU A 81 23.76 -6.77 -13.41
CA LEU A 81 24.11 -5.77 -12.41
C LEU A 81 25.64 -5.72 -12.25
N LYS A 82 26.15 -4.52 -12.02
CA LYS A 82 27.52 -4.25 -11.63
C LYS A 82 27.68 -4.39 -10.10
N THR A 83 28.92 -4.36 -9.64
CA THR A 83 29.29 -4.54 -8.22
C THR A 83 28.73 -3.46 -7.29
N ASP A 84 28.36 -2.30 -7.82
CA ASP A 84 27.75 -1.16 -7.10
C ASP A 84 26.22 -1.22 -7.03
N GLY A 85 25.61 -2.26 -7.65
CA GLY A 85 24.17 -2.42 -7.82
C GLY A 85 23.58 -1.62 -8.98
N SER A 86 24.41 -0.93 -9.78
CA SER A 86 23.95 -0.30 -11.02
C SER A 86 23.77 -1.35 -12.12
N PHE A 87 22.91 -1.07 -13.09
CA PHE A 87 22.71 -1.93 -14.25
C PHE A 87 22.52 -1.09 -15.50
N VAL A 88 22.93 -1.66 -16.63
CA VAL A 88 22.75 -1.06 -17.95
C VAL A 88 22.25 -2.15 -18.88
N VAL A 89 21.10 -1.94 -19.51
CA VAL A 89 20.58 -2.79 -20.57
C VAL A 89 20.84 -2.11 -21.89
N HIS A 90 21.55 -2.77 -22.79
CA HIS A 90 21.86 -2.26 -24.12
C HIS A 90 20.85 -2.75 -25.16
N ASP A 91 20.92 -2.14 -26.35
CA ASP A 91 20.23 -2.56 -27.56
C ASP A 91 18.70 -2.47 -27.57
N VAL A 92 18.11 -1.63 -26.70
CA VAL A 92 16.66 -1.49 -26.56
C VAL A 92 16.08 -0.50 -27.58
N PRO A 93 15.11 -0.88 -28.43
CA PRO A 93 14.48 0.05 -29.37
C PRO A 93 13.64 1.12 -28.66
N SER A 94 13.12 2.10 -29.43
CA SER A 94 12.12 3.04 -28.87
C SER A 94 10.79 2.32 -28.65
N GLY A 95 10.26 2.39 -27.43
CA GLY A 95 9.07 1.67 -27.04
C GLY A 95 8.74 1.88 -25.57
N SER A 96 7.74 1.15 -25.08
CA SER A 96 7.37 1.14 -23.66
C SER A 96 7.64 -0.26 -23.12
N TYR A 97 8.62 -0.38 -22.24
CA TYR A 97 9.08 -1.65 -21.70
C TYR A 97 8.80 -1.75 -20.21
N VAL A 98 8.62 -2.95 -19.70
CA VAL A 98 8.59 -3.26 -18.28
C VAL A 98 9.95 -3.83 -17.90
N VAL A 99 10.62 -3.14 -16.99
CA VAL A 99 11.92 -3.53 -16.45
C VAL A 99 11.71 -4.13 -15.08
N GLU A 100 12.22 -5.35 -14.89
CA GLU A 100 12.17 -6.06 -13.63
C GLU A 100 13.57 -6.55 -13.23
N VAL A 101 13.84 -6.53 -11.92
CA VAL A 101 15.08 -7.08 -11.37
C VAL A 101 14.69 -8.35 -10.64
N VAL A 102 15.11 -9.48 -11.20
CA VAL A 102 14.81 -10.80 -10.65
C VAL A 102 15.97 -11.21 -9.76
N SER A 103 15.67 -11.54 -8.51
CA SER A 103 16.62 -12.10 -7.55
C SER A 103 15.92 -13.18 -6.72
N PRO A 104 16.60 -14.29 -6.41
CA PRO A 104 16.02 -15.37 -5.60
C PRO A 104 15.85 -14.95 -4.13
N ALA A 105 16.64 -14.02 -3.62
CA ALA A 105 16.62 -13.64 -2.20
C ALA A 105 15.82 -12.36 -1.92
N HIS A 106 15.57 -11.54 -2.94
CA HIS A 106 14.98 -10.21 -2.78
C HIS A 106 13.92 -9.96 -3.85
N LYS A 107 12.77 -9.44 -3.42
CA LYS A 107 11.72 -9.03 -4.34
C LYS A 107 11.91 -7.55 -4.71
N PHE A 108 11.80 -7.24 -5.99
CA PHE A 108 11.80 -5.88 -6.52
C PHE A 108 10.46 -5.59 -7.18
N GLU A 109 10.02 -4.32 -7.12
CA GLU A 109 8.83 -3.88 -7.83
C GLU A 109 9.17 -3.58 -9.30
N PRO A 110 8.42 -4.14 -10.27
CA PRO A 110 8.63 -3.86 -11.68
C PRO A 110 8.33 -2.40 -12.02
N VAL A 111 9.12 -1.82 -12.93
CA VAL A 111 9.02 -0.42 -13.34
C VAL A 111 8.82 -0.34 -14.84
N ARG A 112 7.86 0.46 -15.29
CA ARG A 112 7.62 0.72 -16.71
C ARG A 112 8.47 1.89 -17.18
N VAL A 113 9.19 1.71 -18.29
CA VAL A 113 10.05 2.72 -18.91
C VAL A 113 9.55 3.01 -20.33
N ASP A 114 9.16 4.26 -20.56
CA ASP A 114 8.81 4.76 -21.89
C ASP A 114 10.03 5.44 -22.52
N ILE A 115 10.47 4.93 -23.66
CA ILE A 115 11.56 5.47 -24.48
C ILE A 115 10.95 6.12 -25.73
N THR A 116 11.18 7.41 -25.90
CA THR A 116 10.78 8.14 -27.11
C THR A 116 11.81 7.87 -28.21
N SER A 117 11.42 7.93 -29.49
CA SER A 117 12.36 7.81 -30.63
C SER A 117 13.46 8.88 -30.67
N LYS A 118 13.35 9.94 -29.85
CA LYS A 118 14.38 10.96 -29.63
C LYS A 118 15.34 10.63 -28.47
N GLY A 119 15.22 9.45 -27.85
CA GLY A 119 16.00 9.05 -26.68
C GLY A 119 15.52 9.62 -25.34
N LYS A 120 14.41 10.37 -25.29
CA LYS A 120 13.84 10.84 -24.01
C LYS A 120 13.20 9.68 -23.25
N MET A 121 13.73 9.40 -22.06
CA MET A 121 13.28 8.30 -21.19
C MET A 121 12.38 8.82 -20.06
N ARG A 122 11.35 8.06 -19.72
CA ARG A 122 10.43 8.34 -18.61
C ARG A 122 10.10 7.05 -17.88
N ALA A 123 10.27 7.02 -16.57
CA ALA A 123 9.94 5.87 -15.73
C ALA A 123 8.62 6.09 -14.97
N ARG A 124 7.85 5.01 -14.76
CA ARG A 124 6.57 5.00 -14.04
C ARG A 124 6.36 3.67 -13.34
N TYR A 125 5.57 3.66 -12.27
CA TYR A 125 5.11 2.41 -11.68
C TYR A 125 4.23 1.63 -12.68
N VAL A 126 4.33 0.30 -12.64
CA VAL A 126 3.47 -0.54 -13.48
C VAL A 126 2.12 -0.75 -12.79
N ASN A 127 1.06 -0.31 -13.47
CA ASN A 127 -0.31 -0.61 -13.08
C ASN A 127 -1.03 -1.25 -14.27
N TYR A 128 -1.35 -2.53 -14.16
CA TYR A 128 -2.02 -3.28 -15.23
C TYR A 128 -3.51 -2.96 -15.34
N ILE A 129 -4.15 -2.48 -14.25
CA ILE A 129 -5.58 -2.17 -14.22
C ILE A 129 -5.84 -0.79 -14.82
N LYS A 130 -5.03 0.20 -14.42
CA LYS A 130 -5.14 1.59 -14.88
C LYS A 130 -3.90 1.97 -15.69
N THR A 131 -3.92 1.65 -16.97
CA THR A 131 -2.80 1.95 -17.89
C THR A 131 -2.55 3.44 -18.11
N SER A 132 -3.54 4.30 -17.81
CA SER A 132 -3.45 5.76 -17.91
C SER A 132 -2.93 6.43 -16.63
N GLU A 133 -2.82 5.70 -15.52
CA GLU A 133 -2.29 6.25 -14.28
C GLU A 133 -0.78 6.49 -14.41
N VAL A 134 -0.36 7.73 -14.17
CA VAL A 134 1.02 8.16 -14.38
C VAL A 134 1.63 8.56 -13.05
N VAL A 135 2.13 7.59 -12.31
CA VAL A 135 2.99 7.86 -11.15
C VAL A 135 4.43 7.90 -11.65
N ARG A 136 4.98 9.11 -11.78
CA ARG A 136 6.32 9.33 -12.34
C ARG A 136 7.38 8.88 -11.34
N LEU A 137 8.33 8.10 -11.83
CA LEU A 137 9.55 7.76 -11.13
C LEU A 137 10.71 8.60 -11.64
N PRO A 138 11.65 8.99 -10.78
CA PRO A 138 12.87 9.65 -11.22
C PRO A 138 13.69 8.73 -12.12
N TYR A 139 14.39 9.33 -13.08
CA TYR A 139 15.37 8.66 -13.93
C TYR A 139 16.75 9.22 -13.59
N PRO A 140 17.81 8.41 -13.43
CA PRO A 140 17.91 6.95 -13.64
C PRO A 140 17.11 6.14 -12.62
N LEU A 141 16.74 4.91 -13.00
CA LEU A 141 15.85 4.06 -12.20
C LEU A 141 16.45 3.77 -10.82
N GLN A 142 15.69 3.98 -9.75
CA GLN A 142 16.07 3.55 -8.41
C GLN A 142 15.09 2.49 -7.91
N MET A 143 15.45 1.23 -8.16
CA MET A 143 14.61 0.09 -7.77
C MET A 143 14.98 -0.32 -6.36
N LYS A 144 14.07 -0.09 -5.42
CA LYS A 144 14.24 -0.53 -4.02
C LYS A 144 13.62 -1.91 -3.86
N SER A 145 14.31 -2.79 -3.15
CA SER A 145 13.72 -4.08 -2.78
C SER A 145 12.59 -3.89 -1.76
N SER A 146 11.50 -4.63 -1.95
CA SER A 146 10.37 -4.71 -1.01
C SER A 146 10.65 -5.68 0.16
N GLY A 147 11.84 -6.30 0.21
CA GLY A 147 12.23 -7.28 1.22
C GLY A 147 12.32 -8.72 0.68
N PRO A 148 12.55 -9.70 1.58
CA PRO A 148 12.65 -11.10 1.20
C PRO A 148 11.28 -11.65 0.76
N PRO A 149 11.20 -12.34 -0.39
CA PRO A 149 9.98 -13.01 -0.84
C PRO A 149 9.62 -14.18 0.09
N SER A 150 8.34 -14.28 0.45
CA SER A 150 7.80 -15.39 1.25
C SER A 150 7.46 -16.57 0.34
N TYR A 151 8.45 -17.42 0.03
CA TYR A 151 8.20 -18.66 -0.74
C TYR A 151 7.55 -19.76 0.09
N PHE A 152 7.86 -19.79 1.38
CA PHE A 152 7.40 -20.84 2.27
C PHE A 152 6.17 -20.39 3.05
N ILE A 153 5.13 -21.21 3.00
CA ILE A 153 3.98 -21.07 3.89
C ILE A 153 4.41 -21.63 5.26
N LYS A 154 4.25 -20.83 6.32
CA LYS A 154 4.51 -21.31 7.68
C LYS A 154 3.49 -22.40 8.00
N ARG A 155 3.95 -23.55 8.52
CA ARG A 155 3.03 -24.57 9.04
C ARG A 155 2.27 -23.99 10.21
N GLU A 156 0.97 -24.20 10.24
CA GLU A 156 0.13 -23.88 11.38
C GLU A 156 0.69 -24.62 12.60
N SER A 157 1.36 -23.88 13.47
CA SER A 157 1.87 -24.43 14.71
C SER A 157 0.69 -24.65 15.64
N TRP A 158 0.63 -25.80 16.30
CA TRP A 158 -0.27 -26.03 17.42
C TRP A 158 -0.03 -24.97 18.51
N GLY A 159 -0.81 -23.90 18.47
CA GLY A 159 -0.79 -22.87 19.48
C GLY A 159 -1.62 -23.35 20.66
N TRP A 160 -1.06 -23.32 21.86
CA TRP A 160 -1.85 -23.50 23.08
C TRP A 160 -3.01 -22.50 23.16
N THR A 161 -2.81 -21.30 22.58
CA THR A 161 -3.85 -20.28 22.41
C THR A 161 -4.94 -20.69 21.44
N ASP A 162 -4.61 -21.45 20.39
CA ASP A 162 -5.57 -21.93 19.39
C ASP A 162 -6.44 -23.07 19.96
N PHE A 163 -5.84 -23.89 20.84
CA PHE A 163 -6.58 -24.86 21.65
C PHE A 163 -7.50 -24.18 22.69
N LEU A 164 -7.01 -23.15 23.39
CA LEU A 164 -7.81 -22.43 24.37
C LEU A 164 -8.90 -21.56 23.72
N MET A 165 -8.65 -20.95 22.55
CA MET A 165 -9.66 -20.17 21.81
C MET A 165 -10.61 -21.05 21.00
N ASN A 166 -10.46 -22.38 21.06
CA ASN A 166 -11.39 -23.29 20.43
C ASN A 166 -12.75 -23.20 21.16
N PRO A 167 -13.85 -22.86 20.46
CA PRO A 167 -15.16 -22.67 21.08
C PRO A 167 -15.64 -23.92 21.83
N MET A 168 -15.20 -25.11 21.43
CA MET A 168 -15.56 -26.34 22.13
C MET A 168 -14.84 -26.49 23.48
N VAL A 169 -13.58 -26.06 23.59
CA VAL A 169 -12.81 -26.18 24.84
C VAL A 169 -13.27 -25.13 25.85
N VAL A 170 -13.47 -23.87 25.42
CA VAL A 170 -13.97 -22.81 26.33
C VAL A 170 -15.36 -23.15 26.87
N MET A 171 -16.27 -23.60 26.01
CA MET A 171 -17.65 -23.90 26.41
C MET A 171 -17.75 -25.15 27.30
N MET A 172 -16.76 -26.04 27.28
CA MET A 172 -16.71 -27.17 28.22
C MET A 172 -16.05 -26.78 29.55
N VAL A 173 -14.91 -26.10 29.50
CA VAL A 173 -14.11 -25.81 30.70
C VAL A 173 -14.68 -24.65 31.52
N LEU A 174 -15.19 -23.59 30.87
CA LEU A 174 -15.69 -22.40 31.56
C LEU A 174 -16.93 -22.71 32.44
N PRO A 175 -17.96 -23.44 31.96
CA PRO A 175 -19.10 -23.79 32.80
C PRO A 175 -18.75 -24.76 33.92
N LEU A 176 -17.82 -25.71 33.71
CA LEU A 176 -17.35 -26.61 34.76
C LEU A 176 -16.61 -25.86 35.87
N LEU A 177 -15.76 -24.89 35.51
CA LEU A 177 -15.08 -24.03 36.48
C LEU A 177 -16.09 -23.24 37.31
N ILE A 178 -17.09 -22.64 36.65
CA ILE A 178 -18.18 -21.91 37.32
C ILE A 178 -18.96 -22.86 38.23
N PHE A 179 -19.32 -24.07 37.79
CA PHE A 179 -20.07 -25.03 38.60
C PHE A 179 -19.29 -25.52 39.84
N VAL A 180 -17.96 -25.51 39.80
CA VAL A 180 -17.11 -25.83 40.96
C VAL A 180 -16.91 -24.62 41.89
N LEU A 181 -16.85 -23.42 41.32
CA LEU A 181 -16.63 -22.18 42.08
C LEU A 181 -17.92 -21.62 42.69
N LEU A 182 -19.06 -21.69 42.00
CA LEU A 182 -20.37 -21.26 42.49
C LEU A 182 -20.72 -21.88 43.85
N PRO A 183 -20.66 -23.21 44.08
CA PRO A 183 -20.96 -23.78 45.39
C PRO A 183 -19.91 -23.39 46.44
N LYS A 184 -18.70 -22.98 46.06
CA LYS A 184 -17.64 -22.53 46.98
C LYS A 184 -17.81 -21.06 47.40
N VAL A 185 -18.30 -20.19 46.50
CA VAL A 185 -18.53 -18.77 46.80
C VAL A 185 -19.95 -18.50 47.29
N VAL A 186 -20.94 -19.31 46.89
CA VAL A 186 -22.35 -19.19 47.30
C VAL A 186 -22.65 -19.96 48.61
N ASN A 187 -21.79 -20.88 49.05
CA ASN A 187 -21.95 -21.57 50.35
C ASN A 187 -20.93 -21.16 51.41
N THR A 188 -20.55 -19.89 51.42
CA THR A 188 -19.95 -19.30 52.62
C THR A 188 -20.90 -18.22 53.16
N SER A 189 -21.74 -18.64 54.10
CA SER A 189 -22.33 -17.82 55.19
C SER A 189 -23.51 -16.83 55.00
N ASP A 190 -24.24 -16.76 53.88
CA ASP A 190 -25.39 -15.81 53.77
C ASP A 190 -26.78 -16.46 53.54
N PRO A 191 -27.75 -16.35 54.49
CA PRO A 191 -29.10 -16.91 54.40
C PRO A 191 -30.05 -16.14 53.45
N ASP A 192 -29.68 -14.96 52.98
CA ASP A 192 -30.52 -14.12 52.11
C ASP A 192 -30.38 -14.48 50.62
N MET A 193 -29.18 -14.79 50.13
CA MET A 193 -28.99 -15.22 48.73
C MET A 193 -29.66 -16.57 48.41
N ARG A 194 -29.82 -17.45 49.41
CA ARG A 194 -30.53 -18.73 49.22
C ARG A 194 -32.03 -18.53 49.03
N ARG A 195 -32.65 -17.58 49.74
CA ARG A 195 -34.09 -17.26 49.57
C ARG A 195 -34.36 -16.60 48.21
N GLU A 196 -33.48 -15.74 47.74
CA GLU A 196 -33.58 -15.12 46.40
C GLU A 196 -33.31 -16.14 45.28
N MET A 197 -32.39 -17.09 45.51
CA MET A 197 -32.10 -18.18 44.59
C MET A 197 -33.21 -19.25 44.57
N GLU A 198 -33.83 -19.57 45.72
CA GLU A 198 -34.99 -20.46 45.82
C GLU A 198 -36.24 -19.83 45.19
N GLN A 199 -36.45 -18.52 45.36
CA GLN A 199 -37.54 -17.78 44.70
C GLN A 199 -37.36 -17.72 43.18
N SER A 200 -36.15 -17.46 42.69
CA SER A 200 -35.86 -17.48 41.24
C SER A 200 -35.87 -18.90 40.67
N MET A 201 -35.43 -19.91 41.39
CA MET A 201 -35.52 -21.32 40.98
C MET A 201 -36.97 -21.83 40.97
N ASN A 202 -37.80 -21.43 41.95
CA ASN A 202 -39.24 -21.76 41.98
C ASN A 202 -40.02 -21.02 40.87
N MET A 203 -39.63 -19.78 40.54
CA MET A 203 -40.18 -19.03 39.40
C MET A 203 -39.73 -19.62 38.04
N LEU A 204 -38.55 -20.24 37.97
CA LEU A 204 -38.04 -20.95 36.79
C LEU A 204 -38.56 -22.40 36.66
N ASN A 205 -39.05 -23.02 37.74
CA ASN A 205 -39.54 -24.41 37.77
C ASN A 205 -41.07 -24.53 37.53
N SER A 206 -41.80 -23.42 37.42
CA SER A 206 -43.25 -23.42 37.20
C SER A 206 -43.67 -23.49 35.73
N ASN A 207 -42.74 -23.61 34.78
CA ASN A 207 -43.04 -23.85 33.37
C ASN A 207 -42.38 -25.16 32.89
N HIS A 208 -43.21 -26.19 32.71
CA HIS A 208 -42.85 -27.57 32.27
C HIS A 208 -42.46 -27.65 30.77
N GLU A 209 -42.18 -26.55 30.08
CA GLU A 209 -41.67 -26.61 28.71
C GLU A 209 -40.60 -25.54 28.54
N LEU A 210 -39.35 -26.02 28.47
CA LEU A 210 -38.25 -25.56 27.61
C LEU A 210 -36.90 -25.80 28.33
N PRO A 211 -35.98 -26.59 27.74
CA PRO A 211 -34.59 -26.52 28.10
C PRO A 211 -33.94 -25.44 27.25
N ASP A 212 -33.90 -24.17 27.69
CA ASP A 212 -32.95 -23.27 27.04
C ASP A 212 -32.38 -22.10 27.87
N VAL A 213 -31.56 -22.47 28.86
CA VAL A 213 -30.54 -21.55 29.41
C VAL A 213 -29.54 -21.07 28.34
N SER A 214 -29.47 -21.71 27.17
CA SER A 214 -28.57 -21.31 26.09
C SER A 214 -29.06 -20.05 25.35
N GLU A 215 -30.35 -19.75 25.30
CA GLU A 215 -30.84 -18.48 24.70
C GLU A 215 -30.44 -17.26 25.53
N PHE A 216 -30.47 -17.38 26.86
CA PHE A 216 -30.05 -16.32 27.77
C PHE A 216 -28.53 -16.11 27.72
N MET A 217 -27.75 -17.20 27.70
CA MET A 217 -26.30 -17.16 27.52
C MET A 217 -25.90 -16.65 26.11
N THR A 218 -26.63 -17.03 25.06
CA THR A 218 -26.41 -16.55 23.68
C THR A 218 -26.73 -15.08 23.56
N ARG A 219 -27.77 -14.57 24.23
CA ARG A 219 -28.06 -13.12 24.30
C ARG A 219 -26.95 -12.33 25.02
N LEU A 220 -26.31 -12.89 26.04
CA LEU A 220 -25.21 -12.26 26.75
C LEU A 220 -23.88 -12.31 25.96
N PHE A 221 -23.56 -13.45 25.35
CA PHE A 221 -22.32 -13.66 24.57
C PHE A 221 -22.37 -12.98 23.18
N SER A 222 -23.56 -12.88 22.58
CA SER A 222 -23.78 -12.15 21.32
C SER A 222 -23.76 -10.62 21.50
N SER A 223 -23.89 -10.11 22.74
CA SER A 223 -23.83 -8.67 23.02
C SER A 223 -22.43 -8.04 22.84
N LYS A 224 -21.36 -8.85 22.71
CA LYS A 224 -19.99 -8.36 22.48
C LYS A 224 -19.45 -8.61 21.06
N SER A 225 -20.30 -9.03 20.12
CA SER A 225 -19.95 -9.11 18.69
C SER A 225 -20.83 -8.28 17.77
N SER A 226 -21.60 -7.32 18.30
CA SER A 226 -22.43 -6.42 17.47
C SER A 226 -22.21 -4.93 17.82
N SER A 227 -20.97 -4.46 17.65
CA SER A 227 -20.73 -3.02 17.47
C SER A 227 -21.17 -2.60 16.05
N LYS A 228 -22.47 -2.34 15.87
CA LYS A 228 -22.99 -1.23 15.03
C LYS A 228 -24.51 -1.17 15.14
N SER A 229 -24.96 -0.55 16.23
CA SER A 229 -26.29 0.03 16.32
C SER A 229 -26.33 1.40 15.65
N GLY A 230 -27.40 1.62 14.90
CA GLY A 230 -28.08 2.92 14.81
C GLY A 230 -27.83 3.72 13.54
N SER A 231 -28.79 4.43 12.97
CA SER A 231 -30.22 4.59 13.26
C SER A 231 -30.77 5.58 12.24
N SER A 232 -32.00 5.35 11.78
CA SER A 232 -33.03 6.36 11.46
C SER A 232 -32.66 7.60 10.60
N SER A 233 -33.38 7.81 9.50
CA SER A 233 -34.36 8.92 9.43
C SER A 233 -35.07 8.99 8.08
N SER A 234 -36.36 9.31 8.19
CA SER A 234 -37.28 9.80 7.18
C SER A 234 -36.71 10.84 6.20
N LYS A 235 -37.18 10.83 4.94
CA LYS A 235 -37.54 12.08 4.23
C LYS A 235 -38.35 11.88 2.96
N ALA A 236 -39.49 12.56 2.93
CA ALA A 236 -40.08 13.10 1.71
C ALA A 236 -39.27 14.31 1.22
N GLY A 237 -39.30 14.59 -0.10
CA GLY A 237 -39.15 15.94 -0.64
C GLY A 237 -37.92 16.26 -1.50
N LYS A 238 -38.18 16.28 -2.82
CA LYS A 238 -37.74 17.26 -3.85
C LYS A 238 -36.24 17.47 -4.19
N SER A 239 -36.03 17.27 -5.49
CA SER A 239 -35.35 18.15 -6.47
C SER A 239 -33.88 17.91 -6.85
N SER A 240 -33.61 18.28 -8.11
CA SER A 240 -32.33 18.54 -8.77
C SER A 240 -31.64 17.39 -9.54
N SER A 241 -31.97 17.35 -10.84
CA SER A 241 -31.03 17.54 -11.95
C SER A 241 -29.67 16.82 -11.92
N GLY A 242 -29.51 15.88 -12.85
CA GLY A 242 -28.32 15.84 -13.70
C GLY A 242 -27.37 14.66 -13.50
N LYS A 243 -27.60 13.56 -14.23
CA LYS A 243 -26.52 12.81 -14.91
C LYS A 243 -27.07 11.82 -15.95
N ARG A 244 -27.45 12.33 -17.12
CA ARG A 244 -27.48 11.51 -18.36
C ARG A 244 -26.11 11.62 -19.00
N ARG A 245 -25.24 10.63 -18.81
CA ARG A 245 -24.12 10.25 -19.71
C ARG A 245 -23.35 9.08 -19.10
N LEU A 246 -23.88 7.87 -19.22
CA LEU A 246 -23.09 6.65 -19.23
C LEU A 246 -23.89 5.47 -19.82
N CYS A 247 -24.48 5.65 -21.00
CA CYS A 247 -25.06 4.55 -21.78
C CYS A 247 -24.58 4.68 -23.23
N TYR A 248 -23.28 4.55 -23.47
CA TYR A 248 -22.76 4.36 -24.83
C TYR A 248 -21.62 3.34 -24.94
N PHE A 249 -21.05 2.88 -23.82
CA PHE A 249 -19.94 1.90 -23.87
C PHE A 249 -20.37 0.46 -23.58
N SER A 250 -21.45 0.25 -22.84
CA SER A 250 -21.97 -1.10 -22.55
C SER A 250 -22.62 -1.77 -23.76
N CYS A 251 -23.04 -1.01 -24.77
CA CYS A 251 -23.71 -1.54 -25.97
C CYS A 251 -22.72 -2.03 -27.05
N LYS A 252 -21.42 -1.67 -26.97
CA LYS A 252 -20.42 -2.05 -27.97
C LYS A 252 -19.76 -3.40 -27.67
N VAL A 253 -19.63 -3.77 -26.39
CA VAL A 253 -19.09 -5.07 -25.98
C VAL A 253 -20.12 -6.19 -26.16
N ALA A 254 -21.41 -5.91 -25.92
CA ALA A 254 -22.47 -6.90 -26.12
C ALA A 254 -22.72 -7.27 -27.59
N ARG A 255 -22.34 -6.39 -28.54
CA ARG A 255 -22.55 -6.61 -29.98
C ARG A 255 -21.45 -7.44 -30.65
N GLU A 256 -20.27 -7.57 -30.02
CA GLU A 256 -19.20 -8.43 -30.54
C GLU A 256 -19.31 -9.88 -30.06
N GLN A 257 -19.86 -10.14 -28.86
CA GLN A 257 -20.08 -11.53 -28.42
C GLN A 257 -21.10 -12.27 -29.29
N GLN A 258 -22.21 -11.63 -29.70
CA GLN A 258 -23.18 -12.27 -30.59
C GLN A 258 -22.65 -12.57 -32.01
N LYS A 259 -21.66 -11.81 -32.50
CA LYS A 259 -21.08 -12.07 -33.83
C LYS A 259 -20.10 -13.24 -33.82
N SER A 260 -19.54 -13.58 -32.65
CA SER A 260 -18.63 -14.71 -32.49
C SER A 260 -19.35 -16.06 -32.39
N GLU A 261 -20.56 -16.09 -31.82
CA GLU A 261 -21.35 -17.33 -31.68
C GLU A 261 -22.07 -17.74 -32.98
N SER A 262 -22.30 -16.81 -33.91
CA SER A 262 -22.91 -17.09 -35.22
C SER A 262 -21.92 -17.54 -36.30
N LEU A 263 -20.62 -17.63 -35.97
CA LEU A 263 -19.57 -18.09 -36.90
C LEU A 263 -19.11 -19.54 -36.64
N TRP A 264 -19.71 -20.21 -35.65
CA TRP A 264 -19.45 -21.61 -35.29
C TRP A 264 -20.73 -22.48 -35.26
N LYS A 265 -21.84 -21.98 -35.83
CA LYS A 265 -23.06 -22.73 -36.13
C LYS A 265 -23.36 -22.61 -37.62
#